data_AF-A0A1H5EFU1-F1
#
_entry.id   AF-A0A1H5EFU1-F1
#
_cell.length_a   1.000
_cell.length_b   1.000
_cell.length_c   1.000
_cell.angle_alpha   90.00
_cell.angle_beta   90.00
_cell.angle_gamma   90.00
#
_symmetry.space_group_name_H-M   'P 1'
#
loop_
_entity.id
_entity.type
_entity.pdbx_description
1 polymer ?
#
loop_
_entity_poly.entity_id
_entity_poly.type
_entity_poly.pdbx_seq_one_letter_code
_entity_poly.pdbx_strand_id
1 'polypeptide(L)'
;MKNRIATKAKAAGMDPASIRPVADGTNKVLGFALEVGMVAALLFWGFKQESPWHLILGLGVPAVVVVFWGAFMAPRSERRLSPDLVRWLALGLFLAAALALLTVGSTALGIVMLVLAAANFAASLILRS
;
A
#
# COMPACT_ATOMS: atom_id res chain seq x y z
N MET A 1 -18.60 -1.76 18.73
CA MET A 1 -18.17 -3.00 18.00
C MET A 1 -17.00 -3.74 18.64
N LYS A 2 -16.04 -3.08 19.32
CA LYS A 2 -14.93 -3.74 20.06
C LYS A 2 -15.36 -4.88 21.00
N ASN A 3 -16.54 -4.77 21.60
CA ASN A 3 -17.04 -5.76 22.55
C ASN A 3 -17.25 -7.16 21.93
N ARG A 4 -17.77 -7.29 20.70
CA ARG A 4 -18.07 -8.62 20.11
C ARG A 4 -16.83 -9.44 19.76
N ILE A 5 -15.74 -8.78 19.38
CA ILE A 5 -14.49 -9.44 19.03
C ILE A 5 -13.78 -9.93 20.31
N ALA A 6 -13.79 -9.10 21.36
CA ALA A 6 -13.26 -9.45 22.67
C ALA A 6 -14.01 -10.62 23.32
N THR A 7 -15.34 -10.68 23.19
CA THR A 7 -16.15 -11.78 23.74
C THR A 7 -15.88 -13.13 23.04
N LYS A 8 -15.68 -13.14 21.71
CA LYS A 8 -15.37 -14.38 20.97
C LYS A 8 -13.94 -14.88 21.23
N ALA A 9 -12.95 -13.99 21.32
CA ALA A 9 -11.57 -14.36 21.60
C ALA A 9 -11.42 -14.97 23.01
N LYS A 10 -12.10 -14.38 24.00
CA LYS A 10 -12.14 -14.89 25.38
C LYS A 10 -12.82 -16.26 25.49
N ALA A 11 -13.85 -16.53 24.67
CA ALA A 11 -14.53 -17.83 24.64
C ALA A 11 -13.70 -18.95 23.98
N ALA A 12 -12.70 -18.60 23.17
CA ALA A 12 -11.80 -19.54 22.50
C ALA A 12 -10.47 -19.76 23.26
N GLY A 13 -10.30 -19.19 24.46
CA GLY A 13 -9.05 -19.28 25.24
C GLY A 13 -7.86 -18.51 24.64
N MET A 14 -8.10 -17.68 23.63
CA MET A 14 -7.06 -16.90 22.96
C MET A 14 -6.92 -15.53 23.63
N ASP A 15 -5.74 -15.23 24.18
CA ASP A 15 -5.46 -13.92 24.76
C ASP A 15 -5.62 -12.82 23.68
N PRO A 16 -6.60 -11.90 23.79
CA PRO A 16 -6.78 -10.83 22.82
C PRO A 16 -5.55 -9.91 22.70
N ALA A 17 -4.62 -9.92 23.66
CA ALA A 17 -3.35 -9.23 23.55
C ALA A 17 -2.38 -9.90 22.57
N SER A 18 -2.50 -11.20 22.32
CA SER A 18 -1.65 -11.95 21.37
C SER A 18 -2.03 -11.78 19.89
N ILE A 19 -3.28 -11.35 19.61
CA ILE A 19 -3.78 -11.17 18.24
C ILE A 19 -3.28 -9.86 17.61
N ARG A 20 -3.08 -8.80 18.41
CA ARG A 20 -2.69 -7.48 17.92
C ARG A 20 -1.30 -7.46 17.25
N PRO A 21 -0.25 -8.04 17.86
CA PRO A 21 1.10 -8.05 17.27
C PRO A 21 1.16 -8.79 15.93
N VAL A 22 0.39 -9.88 15.79
CA VAL A 22 0.33 -10.67 14.55
C VAL A 22 -0.36 -9.86 13.45
N ALA A 23 -1.51 -9.25 13.75
CA ALA A 23 -2.24 -8.41 12.79
C ALA A 23 -1.42 -7.18 12.35
N ASP A 24 -0.68 -6.55 13.27
CA ASP A 24 0.25 -5.46 12.96
C ASP A 24 1.39 -5.92 12.04
N GLY A 25 1.94 -7.11 12.30
CA GLY A 25 2.99 -7.71 11.47
C GLY A 25 2.52 -8.00 10.05
N THR A 26 1.35 -8.64 9.91
CA THR A 26 0.75 -8.94 8.60
C THR A 26 0.46 -7.68 7.80
N ASN A 27 -0.06 -6.63 8.45
CA ASN A 27 -0.35 -5.37 7.77
C ASN A 27 0.93 -4.69 7.25
N LYS A 28 2.04 -4.76 8.00
CA LYS A 28 3.33 -4.22 7.54
C LYS A 28 3.86 -4.98 6.33
N VAL A 29 3.76 -6.31 6.32
CA VAL A 29 4.18 -7.15 5.19
C VAL A 29 3.32 -6.84 3.95
N LEU A 30 2.01 -6.71 4.13
CA LEU A 30 1.10 -6.33 3.04
C LEU A 30 1.42 -4.94 2.50
N GLY A 31 1.65 -3.96 3.39
CA GLY A 31 2.08 -2.61 3.02
C GLY A 31 3.38 -2.61 2.21
N PHE A 32 4.38 -3.39 2.63
CA PHE A 32 5.63 -3.53 1.88
C PHE A 32 5.44 -4.21 0.52
N ALA A 33 4.63 -5.26 0.45
CA ALA A 33 4.30 -5.92 -0.82
C ALA A 33 3.57 -4.95 -1.78
N LEU A 34 2.70 -4.09 -1.27
CA LEU A 34 2.07 -3.02 -2.05
C LEU A 34 3.07 -1.97 -2.52
N GLU A 35 4.03 -1.57 -1.69
CA GLU A 35 5.11 -0.65 -2.12
C GLU A 35 5.89 -1.22 -3.31
N VAL A 36 6.33 -2.47 -3.22
CA VAL A 36 7.06 -3.14 -4.31
C VAL A 36 6.16 -3.33 -5.53
N GLY A 37 4.91 -3.78 -5.34
CA GLY A 37 3.93 -3.99 -6.40
C GLY A 37 3.58 -2.70 -7.13
N MET A 38 3.46 -1.58 -6.42
CA MET A 38 3.25 -0.25 -6.99
C MET A 38 4.39 0.16 -7.91
N VAL A 39 5.64 0.00 -7.47
CA VAL A 39 6.81 0.35 -8.29
C VAL A 39 6.87 -0.53 -9.54
N ALA A 40 6.65 -1.84 -9.40
CA ALA A 40 6.58 -2.77 -10.52
C ALA A 40 5.45 -2.44 -11.50
N ALA A 41 4.28 -2.04 -10.99
CA ALA A 41 3.14 -1.63 -11.79
C ALA A 41 3.43 -0.37 -12.63
N LEU A 42 4.08 0.64 -12.02
CA LEU A 42 4.46 1.88 -12.70
C LEU A 42 5.56 1.64 -13.74
N LEU A 43 6.54 0.78 -13.44
CA LEU A 43 7.55 0.33 -14.42
C LEU A 43 6.87 -0.33 -15.62
N PHE A 44 6.02 -1.32 -15.37
CA PHE A 44 5.31 -2.06 -16.42
C PHE A 44 4.43 -1.14 -17.28
N TRP A 45 3.68 -0.25 -16.63
CA TRP A 45 2.86 0.74 -17.32
C TRP A 45 3.70 1.66 -18.21
N GLY A 46 4.78 2.25 -17.68
CA GLY A 46 5.58 3.21 -18.41
C GLY A 46 6.28 2.60 -19.64
N PHE A 47 6.75 1.34 -19.53
CA PHE A 47 7.31 0.60 -20.67
C PHE A 47 6.27 0.15 -21.69
N LYS A 48 4.99 0.03 -21.30
CA LYS A 48 3.89 -0.34 -22.20
C LYS A 48 3.37 0.80 -23.05
N GLN A 49 3.82 2.04 -22.83
CA GLN A 49 3.38 3.16 -23.63
C GLN A 49 4.01 3.15 -25.02
N GLU A 50 3.18 3.25 -26.05
CA GLU A 50 3.53 3.39 -27.47
C GLU A 50 4.07 4.81 -27.77
N SER A 51 5.02 5.29 -26.97
CA SER A 51 5.60 6.63 -27.04
C SER A 51 7.12 6.57 -27.05
N PRO A 52 7.83 7.49 -27.73
CA PRO A 52 9.28 7.62 -27.60
C PRO A 52 9.75 7.82 -26.15
N TRP A 53 8.85 8.29 -25.28
CA TRP A 53 9.13 8.56 -23.86
C TRP A 53 8.86 7.38 -22.92
N HIS A 54 8.64 6.17 -23.43
CA HIS A 54 8.42 4.98 -22.61
C HIS A 54 9.57 4.73 -21.60
N LEU A 55 10.82 5.03 -21.94
CA LEU A 55 11.95 4.92 -21.00
C LEU A 55 11.84 5.94 -19.86
N ILE A 56 11.49 7.18 -20.20
CA ILE A 56 11.35 8.27 -19.23
C ILE A 56 10.14 8.02 -18.33
N LEU A 57 9.03 7.52 -18.89
CA LEU A 57 7.84 7.17 -18.12
C LEU A 57 8.08 5.92 -17.27
N GLY A 58 8.70 4.89 -17.85
CA GLY A 58 9.01 3.62 -17.22
C GLY A 58 10.00 3.76 -16.07
N LEU A 59 11.04 4.58 -16.19
CA LEU A 59 12.00 4.79 -15.11
C LEU A 59 11.72 6.03 -14.27
N GLY A 60 11.38 7.14 -14.92
CA GLY A 60 11.26 8.45 -14.27
C GLY A 60 10.09 8.51 -13.31
N VAL A 61 8.92 7.98 -13.68
CA VAL A 61 7.75 7.96 -12.78
C VAL A 61 8.02 7.14 -11.50
N PRO A 62 8.44 5.86 -11.58
CA PRO A 62 8.75 5.11 -10.37
C PRO A 62 9.94 5.67 -9.59
N ALA A 63 10.97 6.22 -10.26
CA ALA A 63 12.08 6.87 -9.57
C ALA A 63 11.62 8.08 -8.74
N VAL A 64 10.78 8.95 -9.31
CA VAL A 64 10.20 10.09 -8.60
C VAL A 64 9.38 9.61 -7.40
N VAL A 65 8.57 8.57 -7.57
CA VAL A 65 7.77 7.99 -6.48
C VAL A 65 8.66 7.48 -5.35
N VAL A 66 9.72 6.72 -5.66
CA VAL A 66 10.65 6.17 -4.66
C VAL A 66 11.42 7.28 -3.94
N VAL A 67 11.90 8.30 -4.66
CA VAL A 67 12.60 9.43 -4.06
C VAL A 67 11.67 10.24 -3.17
N PHE A 68 10.45 10.52 -3.63
CA PHE A 68 9.43 11.21 -2.83
C PHE A 68 9.10 10.42 -1.56
N TRP A 69 8.95 9.10 -1.68
CA TRP A 69 8.70 8.22 -0.54
C TRP A 69 9.85 8.25 0.46
N GLY A 70 11.10 8.10 -0.02
CA GLY A 70 12.31 8.15 0.79
C GLY A 70 12.48 9.49 1.51
N ALA A 71 12.13 10.59 0.84
CA ALA A 71 12.28 11.94 1.36
C ALA A 71 11.20 12.32 2.39
N PHE A 72 9.94 11.88 2.24
CA PHE A 72 8.83 12.39 3.04
C PHE A 72 8.06 11.34 3.84
N MET A 73 8.06 10.09 3.38
CA MET A 73 7.25 9.01 3.95
C MET A 73 8.07 8.00 4.75
N ALA A 74 9.39 7.93 4.52
CA ALA A 74 10.28 6.99 5.20
C ALA A 74 10.35 7.24 6.72
N PRO A 75 10.42 6.18 7.54
CA PRO A 75 10.42 6.30 9.00
C PRO A 75 11.61 7.08 9.57
N ARG A 76 12.72 7.14 8.83
CA ARG A 76 13.96 7.87 9.16
C ARG A 76 14.12 9.22 8.45
N SER A 77 13.10 9.71 7.73
CA SER A 77 13.17 11.01 7.07
C SER A 77 13.24 12.15 8.09
N GLU A 78 14.14 13.10 7.88
CA GLU A 78 14.23 14.37 8.64
C GLU A 78 12.98 15.24 8.44
N ARG A 79 12.30 15.10 7.29
CA ARG A 79 11.08 15.85 6.92
C ARG A 79 9.84 14.96 6.91
N ARG A 80 9.80 14.01 7.84
CA ARG A 80 8.73 13.01 7.90
C ARG A 80 7.36 13.68 8.06
N LEU A 81 6.46 13.37 7.14
CA LEU A 81 5.07 13.82 7.20
C LEU A 81 4.32 13.13 8.35
N SER A 82 3.19 13.71 8.76
CA SER A 82 2.35 13.11 9.79
C SER A 82 1.92 11.70 9.35
N PRO A 83 1.83 10.72 10.29
CA PRO A 83 1.47 9.34 9.96
C PRO A 83 0.15 9.22 9.18
N ASP A 84 -0.76 10.16 9.39
CA ASP A 84 -2.08 10.20 8.75
C ASP A 84 -1.95 10.61 7.28
N LEU A 85 -1.15 11.65 7.02
CA LEU A 85 -0.88 12.11 5.67
C LEU A 85 -0.12 11.06 4.86
N VAL A 86 0.87 10.39 5.47
CA VAL A 86 1.60 9.28 4.82
C VAL A 86 0.64 8.16 4.37
N ARG A 87 -0.33 7.78 5.21
CA ARG A 87 -1.31 6.74 4.83
C ARG A 87 -2.19 7.16 3.66
N TRP A 88 -2.69 8.40 3.65
CA TRP A 88 -3.50 8.90 2.55
C TRP A 88 -2.71 9.02 1.25
N LEU A 89 -1.46 9.48 1.32
CA LEU A 89 -0.56 9.54 0.17
C LEU A 89 -0.23 8.15 -0.36
N ALA A 90 0.09 7.19 0.52
CA ALA A 90 0.34 5.81 0.14
C ALA A 90 -0.87 5.19 -0.57
N LEU A 91 -2.08 5.38 -0.02
CA LEU A 91 -3.31 4.94 -0.68
C LEU A 91 -3.46 5.58 -2.07
N GLY A 92 -3.26 6.89 -2.19
CA GLY A 92 -3.33 7.59 -3.48
C GLY A 92 -2.35 7.03 -4.52
N LEU A 93 -1.11 6.73 -4.12
CA LEU A 93 -0.09 6.15 -4.99
C LEU A 93 -0.45 4.71 -5.40
N PHE A 94 -0.99 3.90 -4.48
CA PHE A 94 -1.45 2.55 -4.78
C PHE A 94 -2.64 2.54 -5.76
N LEU A 95 -3.58 3.47 -5.57
CA LEU A 95 -4.70 3.66 -6.51
C LEU A 95 -4.20 4.12 -7.88
N ALA A 96 -3.24 5.06 -7.93
CA ALA A 96 -2.64 5.50 -9.19
C ALA A 96 -1.94 4.35 -9.93
N ALA A 97 -1.20 3.49 -9.23
CA ALA A 97 -0.58 2.30 -9.82
C ALA A 97 -1.61 1.29 -10.33
N ALA A 98 -2.71 1.09 -9.61
CA ALA A 98 -3.80 0.25 -10.09
C ALA A 98 -4.44 0.81 -11.37
N LEU A 99 -4.75 2.11 -11.39
CA LEU A 99 -5.30 2.78 -12.57
C LEU A 99 -4.33 2.69 -13.75
N ALA A 100 -3.03 2.88 -13.52
CA ALA A 100 -1.99 2.72 -14.53
C ALA A 100 -2.08 1.32 -15.18
N LEU A 101 -2.14 0.24 -14.38
CA LEU A 101 -2.30 -1.12 -14.89
C LEU A 101 -3.59 -1.31 -15.71
N LEU A 102 -4.70 -0.71 -15.28
CA LEU A 102 -5.96 -0.77 -16.03
C LEU A 102 -5.84 -0.08 -17.39
N THR A 103 -5.13 1.05 -17.49
CA THR A 103 -4.98 1.79 -18.76
C THR A 103 -4.19 1.03 -19.82
N VAL A 104 -3.31 0.10 -19.42
CA VAL A 104 -2.53 -0.75 -20.34
C VAL A 104 -3.15 -2.14 -20.53
N GLY A 105 -4.42 -2.31 -20.14
CA GLY A 105 -5.18 -3.55 -20.32
C GLY A 105 -4.84 -4.68 -19.34
N SER A 106 -4.01 -4.41 -18.32
CA SER A 106 -3.65 -5.39 -17.29
C SER A 106 -4.68 -5.41 -16.16
N THR A 107 -5.93 -5.73 -16.52
CA THR A 107 -7.10 -5.63 -15.64
C THR A 107 -6.96 -6.47 -14.37
N ALA A 108 -6.48 -7.71 -14.50
CA ALA A 108 -6.30 -8.60 -13.36
C ALA A 108 -5.32 -8.02 -12.33
N LEU A 109 -4.15 -7.52 -12.77
CA LEU A 109 -3.17 -6.92 -11.87
C LEU A 109 -3.70 -5.62 -11.25
N GLY A 110 -4.40 -4.79 -12.03
CA GLY A 110 -5.03 -3.56 -11.52
C GLY A 110 -6.06 -3.84 -10.43
N ILE A 111 -6.92 -4.84 -10.61
CA ILE A 111 -7.90 -5.26 -9.60
C ILE A 111 -7.21 -5.80 -8.34
N VAL A 112 -6.19 -6.65 -8.50
CA VAL A 112 -5.43 -7.17 -7.34
C VAL A 112 -4.81 -6.03 -6.54
N MET A 113 -4.21 -5.05 -7.22
CA MET A 113 -3.62 -3.87 -6.58
C MET A 113 -4.67 -3.06 -5.82
N LEU A 114 -5.85 -2.82 -6.41
CA LEU A 114 -6.97 -2.14 -5.75
C LEU A 114 -7.44 -2.86 -4.48
N VAL A 115 -7.66 -4.16 -4.57
CA VAL A 115 -8.16 -4.98 -3.46
C VAL A 115 -7.15 -4.98 -2.32
N LEU A 116 -5.88 -5.22 -2.61
CA LEU A 116 -4.83 -5.23 -1.59
C LEU A 116 -4.64 -3.85 -0.95
N ALA A 117 -4.68 -2.78 -1.75
CA ALA A 117 -4.60 -1.41 -1.23
C ALA A 117 -5.75 -1.08 -0.27
N ALA A 118 -6.98 -1.45 -0.64
CA ALA A 118 -8.15 -1.29 0.21
C ALA A 118 -8.05 -2.12 1.50
N ALA A 119 -7.58 -3.36 1.42
CA ALA A 119 -7.38 -4.23 2.58
C ALA A 119 -6.35 -3.65 3.56
N ASN A 120 -5.19 -3.21 3.05
CA ASN A 120 -4.15 -2.57 3.86
C ASN A 120 -4.65 -1.28 4.50
N PHE A 121 -5.40 -0.46 3.77
CA PHE A 121 -5.97 0.78 4.31
C PHE A 121 -6.99 0.50 5.41
N ALA A 122 -7.93 -0.43 5.17
CA ALA A 122 -8.94 -0.83 6.16
C ALA A 122 -8.28 -1.40 7.43
N ALA A 123 -7.30 -2.28 7.29
CA ALA A 123 -6.53 -2.82 8.41
C ALA A 123 -5.81 -1.70 9.18
N SER A 124 -5.19 -0.75 8.47
CA SER A 124 -4.51 0.40 9.10
C SER A 124 -5.45 1.30 9.92
N LEU A 125 -6.73 1.42 9.52
CA LEU A 125 -7.74 2.17 10.27
C LEU A 125 -8.20 1.41 11.52
N ILE A 126 -8.41 0.10 11.40
CA ILE A 126 -8.88 -0.76 12.49
C ILE A 126 -7.83 -0.85 13.60
N LEU A 127 -6.56 -1.09 13.24
CA LEU A 127 -5.46 -1.27 14.19
C LEU A 127 -5.14 0.01 14.98
N ARG A 128 -5.52 1.17 14.45
CA ARG A 128 -5.33 2.46 15.13
C ARG A 128 -6.43 2.80 16.13
N SER A 129 -7.58 2.11 16.06
CA SER A 129 -8.79 2.42 16.86
C SER A 129 -8.76 1.84 18.26
#